data_AF-A0A2E5HLU8-F1
#
_entry.id   AF-A0A2E5HLU8-F1
#
_cell.length_a   1.000
_cell.length_b   1.000
_cell.length_c   1.000
_cell.angle_alpha   90.00
_cell.angle_beta   90.00
_cell.angle_gamma   90.00
#
_symmetry.space_group_name_H-M   'P 1'
#
loop_
_entity.id
_entity.type
_entity.pdbx_description
1 polymer ?
#
loop_
_entity_poly.entity_id
_entity_poly.type
_entity_poly.pdbx_seq_one_letter_code
_entity_poly.pdbx_strand_id
1 'polypeptide(L)'
;MAFTLCAFVMTGCTDDAPDGGGAATSNNTSGAEDTGAADTGSVDTSAADTEAPDTATADTEADSAEADTTEAMDTAEPDTTPPDRDMDGVPDEDDDFPDDPEESRDSDMDGVGDNADAFPFDPLDTVDSDMDGVGDNRDAFPNDPTETMDRDGDGVGDNADEDDDNDGLSDEEESIPGEDCVLSNPLIDDSDDDGTIDPEDIYPLDPFPEFLLRSNDAGSIDLFLSNRDGTFREAVQIGDPIAHEGRALNYRGFAIGDFDGNGRMDFIAHSEPLVEGQPERNFYFFVRDEKEDEFYQVFIGVTDQLITGIVTDADGDYGYDVVASRLTRGANNYLSQGRFVAYLGRGSELSTCVYSDDPMDQCFFLSAPATDFTSTVSGEWQARVARQAVGFNPNSDRFDDLTVAVYSSGGNAATDIYTFFGVGDGTYQAPVLRFTHNAARDQAPANSVLFADFNTDGIGDILLGFDDDGAPGAAWTYLGVGDGSFSNTPILAVDVNPTDAREQGGGESLGREGSGRTFDFDFDGAPDLLIGVDHVAYAEPGQTRFYRGNGDGTFGPEFTVIGEESRFSGSFEIPQRLCSTYRLLDDGD
;
A
#
# COMPACT_ATOMS: atom_id res chain seq x y z
N MET A 1 13.31 22.65 -54.53
CA MET A 1 14.62 23.08 -55.09
C MET A 1 15.65 21.99 -54.75
N ALA A 2 16.77 21.88 -55.48
CA ALA A 2 17.88 20.95 -55.17
C ALA A 2 18.52 21.30 -53.80
N PHE A 3 19.31 20.47 -53.09
CA PHE A 3 20.30 19.43 -53.45
C PHE A 3 20.14 18.21 -52.50
N THR A 4 20.45 16.94 -52.78
CA THR A 4 21.57 16.26 -53.48
C THR A 4 22.83 16.02 -52.62
N LEU A 5 22.81 14.88 -51.91
CA LEU A 5 23.80 13.78 -51.94
C LEU A 5 25.29 14.05 -51.59
N CYS A 6 25.82 13.31 -50.61
CA CYS A 6 26.99 12.43 -50.83
C CYS A 6 27.20 11.42 -49.68
N ALA A 7 27.51 10.17 -50.03
CA ALA A 7 28.03 9.15 -49.14
C ALA A 7 29.40 8.69 -49.66
N PHE A 8 30.33 8.24 -48.81
CA PHE A 8 31.15 7.06 -49.13
C PHE A 8 31.94 6.46 -47.93
N VAL A 9 31.83 5.14 -47.88
CA VAL A 9 32.53 4.07 -47.15
C VAL A 9 34.08 4.18 -47.13
N MET A 10 34.76 3.72 -46.06
CA MET A 10 35.75 2.59 -46.10
C MET A 10 36.61 2.38 -44.83
N THR A 11 36.43 1.20 -44.21
CA THR A 11 37.42 0.29 -43.57
C THR A 11 38.77 0.79 -43.04
N GLY A 12 38.98 0.67 -41.72
CA GLY A 12 39.72 -0.47 -41.11
C GLY A 12 41.26 -0.43 -41.05
N CYS A 13 41.81 -0.75 -39.86
CA CYS A 13 43.09 -1.45 -39.65
C CYS A 13 43.11 -2.09 -38.25
N THR A 14 43.87 -3.17 -38.09
CA THR A 14 43.94 -4.05 -36.92
C THR A 14 45.30 -3.95 -36.20
N ASP A 15 45.41 -4.55 -35.01
CA ASP A 15 46.48 -5.48 -34.56
C ASP A 15 46.94 -5.30 -33.09
N ASP A 16 46.82 -6.40 -32.35
CA ASP A 16 47.75 -6.98 -31.38
C ASP A 16 48.39 -6.16 -30.23
N ALA A 17 47.74 -6.23 -29.06
CA ALA A 17 48.18 -7.05 -27.90
C ALA A 17 49.55 -6.72 -27.21
N PRO A 18 50.05 -7.49 -26.20
CA PRO A 18 50.02 -6.98 -24.82
C PRO A 18 51.35 -7.13 -24.03
N ASP A 19 51.41 -6.50 -22.85
CA ASP A 19 52.20 -6.86 -21.64
C ASP A 19 52.16 -5.65 -20.68
N GLY A 20 52.34 -5.74 -19.37
CA GLY A 20 52.63 -6.88 -18.49
C GLY A 20 52.66 -6.38 -17.03
N GLY A 21 52.40 -7.25 -16.05
CA GLY A 21 52.16 -6.84 -14.65
C GLY A 21 53.40 -6.45 -13.83
N GLY A 22 53.17 -5.96 -12.60
CA GLY A 22 54.23 -5.67 -11.63
C GLY A 22 53.73 -5.15 -10.29
N ALA A 23 53.51 -6.05 -9.32
CA ALA A 23 53.21 -5.68 -7.94
C ALA A 23 54.50 -5.46 -7.13
N ALA A 24 54.53 -4.43 -6.27
CA ALA A 24 55.44 -4.38 -5.11
C ALA A 24 54.97 -3.40 -4.02
N THR A 25 54.95 -3.91 -2.80
CA THR A 25 54.68 -3.25 -1.53
C THR A 25 55.73 -2.21 -1.11
N SER A 26 55.36 -1.18 -0.32
CA SER A 26 55.62 -1.13 1.15
C SER A 26 55.73 0.28 1.78
N ASN A 27 55.22 0.36 3.02
CA ASN A 27 55.67 1.17 4.18
C ASN A 27 55.47 2.70 4.29
N ASN A 28 54.43 3.08 5.05
CA ASN A 28 54.49 3.53 6.46
C ASN A 28 55.19 4.86 6.84
N THR A 29 54.44 5.79 7.47
CA THR A 29 54.80 6.43 8.78
C THR A 29 53.66 7.29 9.40
N SER A 30 53.34 7.02 10.68
CA SER A 30 52.89 7.94 11.78
C SER A 30 51.72 8.93 11.59
N GLY A 31 50.80 9.15 12.55
CA GLY A 31 50.58 8.61 13.90
C GLY A 31 49.15 9.00 14.40
N ALA A 32 48.48 8.21 15.26
CA ALA A 32 48.53 8.24 16.74
C ALA A 32 47.80 9.46 17.36
N GLU A 33 46.95 9.40 18.40
CA GLU A 33 46.44 8.34 19.34
C GLU A 33 45.16 8.90 20.04
N ASP A 34 44.10 8.16 20.43
CA ASP A 34 43.90 7.31 21.66
C ASP A 34 43.84 8.14 22.98
N THR A 35 42.88 8.09 23.94
CA THR A 35 41.59 7.39 24.26
C THR A 35 40.72 8.30 25.19
N GLY A 36 39.50 8.02 25.69
CA GLY A 36 38.50 6.93 25.50
C GLY A 36 37.74 6.47 26.78
N ALA A 37 36.43 6.14 26.64
CA ALA A 37 35.58 5.23 27.47
C ALA A 37 34.94 5.63 28.85
N ALA A 38 33.61 5.45 28.93
CA ALA A 38 32.69 4.99 30.02
C ALA A 38 32.79 5.48 31.50
N ASP A 39 31.64 5.77 32.17
CA ASP A 39 30.95 4.82 33.11
C ASP A 39 29.60 5.32 33.73
N THR A 40 28.68 4.37 34.00
CA THR A 40 27.45 4.29 34.86
C THR A 40 26.57 5.48 35.37
N GLY A 41 25.24 5.22 35.38
CA GLY A 41 24.25 5.63 36.42
C GLY A 41 23.02 6.39 35.86
N SER A 42 21.75 5.93 35.78
CA SER A 42 20.85 5.03 36.57
C SER A 42 19.95 5.75 37.61
N VAL A 43 18.66 5.35 37.63
CA VAL A 43 17.53 5.79 38.50
C VAL A 43 16.90 7.14 38.07
N ASP A 44 15.63 7.31 37.68
CA ASP A 44 14.31 6.64 37.87
C ASP A 44 13.37 7.25 38.94
N THR A 45 12.11 7.40 38.53
CA THR A 45 10.83 7.62 39.23
C THR A 45 10.60 8.72 40.30
N SER A 46 9.50 9.46 40.03
CA SER A 46 8.31 9.69 40.89
C SER A 46 8.05 11.08 41.50
N ALA A 47 6.75 11.36 41.63
CA ALA A 47 6.14 12.63 41.98
C ALA A 47 5.60 12.65 43.43
N ALA A 48 4.82 13.70 43.73
CA ALA A 48 3.87 13.88 44.84
C ALA A 48 4.37 14.53 46.15
N ASP A 49 4.02 15.81 46.27
CA ASP A 49 2.92 16.30 47.12
C ASP A 49 3.11 16.57 48.65
N THR A 50 2.54 17.72 49.03
CA THR A 50 1.96 18.20 50.31
C THR A 50 2.71 18.30 51.67
N GLU A 51 2.29 19.38 52.37
CA GLU A 51 2.22 19.62 53.83
C GLU A 51 3.49 19.99 54.64
N ALA A 52 3.56 21.28 55.00
CA ALA A 52 4.04 21.75 56.32
C ALA A 52 2.89 21.63 57.36
N PRO A 53 3.00 22.09 58.63
CA PRO A 53 4.16 22.54 59.41
C PRO A 53 4.26 21.84 60.80
N ASP A 54 5.23 22.20 61.64
CA ASP A 54 4.87 22.59 63.03
C ASP A 54 5.93 23.51 63.69
N THR A 55 5.43 24.19 64.71
CA THR A 55 5.95 25.29 65.50
C THR A 55 6.84 24.84 66.67
N ALA A 56 7.53 25.80 67.30
CA ALA A 56 7.24 26.24 68.67
C ALA A 56 8.46 26.56 69.55
N THR A 57 8.42 27.78 70.13
CA THR A 57 8.85 28.12 71.51
C THR A 57 10.35 28.10 71.90
N ALA A 58 10.83 28.93 72.83
CA ALA A 58 10.36 30.20 73.42
C ALA A 58 11.46 30.74 74.37
N ASP A 59 11.18 31.89 75.03
CA ASP A 59 11.66 32.27 76.37
C ASP A 59 13.14 32.71 76.54
N THR A 60 13.51 33.73 77.35
CA THR A 60 12.75 34.74 78.15
C THR A 60 13.67 35.88 78.63
N GLU A 61 13.07 37.04 78.98
CA GLU A 61 13.47 38.07 79.99
C GLU A 61 14.94 38.61 80.02
N ALA A 62 15.26 39.90 79.80
CA ALA A 62 14.86 41.17 80.45
C ALA A 62 15.72 41.63 81.67
N ASP A 63 16.28 42.85 81.64
CA ASP A 63 16.32 43.78 82.80
C ASP A 63 16.66 45.27 82.46
N SER A 64 15.78 46.17 82.89
CA SER A 64 15.93 47.57 83.41
C SER A 64 17.01 48.59 82.94
N ALA A 65 16.50 49.66 82.28
CA ALA A 65 16.29 51.02 82.85
C ALA A 65 17.33 52.20 82.76
N GLU A 66 16.78 53.37 82.37
CA GLU A 66 17.14 54.79 82.65
C GLU A 66 18.30 55.54 81.92
N ALA A 67 17.89 56.30 80.88
CA ALA A 67 18.15 57.74 80.60
C ALA A 67 19.53 58.41 80.83
N ASP A 68 20.08 59.04 79.76
CA ASP A 68 20.18 60.52 79.62
C ASP A 68 20.44 60.91 78.14
N THR A 69 20.15 62.17 77.82
CA THR A 69 20.08 62.86 76.52
C THR A 69 21.40 62.99 75.73
N THR A 70 21.31 62.95 74.40
CA THR A 70 21.83 64.00 73.47
C THR A 70 21.37 63.73 72.03
N GLU A 71 21.01 64.78 71.29
CA GLU A 71 20.73 64.66 69.85
C GLU A 71 22.04 64.60 69.03
N ALA A 72 22.09 63.63 68.12
CA ALA A 72 22.89 63.67 66.90
C ALA A 72 21.94 63.20 65.78
N MET A 73 21.53 64.11 64.91
CA MET A 73 22.06 64.18 63.55
C MET A 73 22.08 62.81 62.86
N ASP A 74 20.96 62.50 62.22
CA ASP A 74 20.91 62.21 60.78
C ASP A 74 22.27 61.93 60.13
N THR A 75 22.62 60.64 60.11
CA THR A 75 22.97 60.01 58.85
C THR A 75 22.01 58.84 58.69
N ALA A 76 20.91 59.05 57.99
CA ALA A 76 20.34 57.93 57.25
C ALA A 76 21.47 57.30 56.42
N GLU A 77 21.63 55.98 56.49
CA GLU A 77 22.30 55.30 55.38
C GLU A 77 21.50 55.65 54.12
N PRO A 78 22.15 55.88 52.96
CA PRO A 78 21.37 56.01 51.73
C PRO A 78 20.50 54.77 51.64
N ASP A 79 19.19 54.97 51.56
CA ASP A 79 18.25 53.89 51.35
C ASP A 79 18.54 53.35 49.95
N THR A 80 19.38 52.31 49.87
CA THR A 80 19.79 51.69 48.61
C THR A 80 18.82 50.57 48.25
N THR A 81 17.53 50.76 48.54
CA THR A 81 16.50 50.18 47.69
C THR A 81 16.85 50.61 46.25
N PRO A 82 16.98 49.66 45.31
CA PRO A 82 17.03 50.00 43.90
C PRO A 82 15.89 50.97 43.54
N PRO A 83 16.04 51.80 42.50
CA PRO A 83 14.87 52.45 41.93
C PRO A 83 13.83 51.38 41.57
N ASP A 84 12.60 51.68 41.99
CA ASP A 84 11.36 50.95 41.75
C ASP A 84 10.36 52.10 41.53
N ARG A 85 9.85 52.21 40.30
CA ARG A 85 9.26 53.45 39.79
C ARG A 85 7.74 53.47 39.87
N ASP A 86 7.11 52.33 39.67
CA ASP A 86 5.66 52.14 39.74
C ASP A 86 5.18 51.51 41.06
N MET A 87 6.11 50.96 41.86
CA MET A 87 5.91 50.44 43.22
C MET A 87 5.25 49.06 43.31
N ASP A 88 5.47 48.18 42.33
CA ASP A 88 5.02 46.77 42.36
C ASP A 88 5.85 45.91 43.36
N GLY A 89 7.13 46.24 43.53
CA GLY A 89 8.10 45.56 44.41
C GLY A 89 9.28 44.89 43.69
N VAL A 90 9.39 45.02 42.36
CA VAL A 90 10.53 44.61 41.53
C VAL A 90 11.39 45.84 41.20
N PRO A 91 12.73 45.76 41.31
CA PRO A 91 13.64 46.84 40.89
C PRO A 91 13.59 47.17 39.39
N ASP A 92 13.67 48.45 39.01
CA ASP A 92 13.88 48.98 37.63
C ASP A 92 15.04 48.30 36.84
N GLU A 93 15.92 47.53 37.49
CA GLU A 93 17.05 46.81 36.87
C GLU A 93 16.83 45.30 36.67
N ASP A 94 15.83 44.72 37.33
CA ASP A 94 15.39 43.31 37.24
C ASP A 94 13.94 43.19 36.72
N ASP A 95 13.38 44.30 36.23
CA ASP A 95 11.99 44.49 35.80
C ASP A 95 11.96 44.83 34.29
N ASP A 96 11.17 44.06 33.53
CA ASP A 96 11.01 44.26 32.08
C ASP A 96 10.02 45.39 31.73
N PHE A 97 9.14 45.80 32.66
CA PHE A 97 8.13 46.87 32.50
C PHE A 97 8.18 47.99 33.59
N PRO A 98 9.30 48.74 33.78
CA PRO A 98 9.48 49.69 34.91
C PRO A 98 8.65 50.98 34.91
N ASP A 99 7.47 50.99 34.30
CA ASP A 99 6.48 52.06 34.38
C ASP A 99 5.03 51.50 34.55
N ASP A 100 4.82 50.18 34.68
CA ASP A 100 3.50 49.52 34.77
C ASP A 100 3.40 48.53 35.95
N PRO A 101 2.76 48.88 37.08
CA PRO A 101 2.78 48.08 38.31
C PRO A 101 1.89 46.82 38.27
N GLU A 102 1.33 46.47 37.11
CA GLU A 102 0.62 45.21 36.88
C GLU A 102 1.50 44.19 36.12
N GLU A 103 2.68 44.58 35.63
CA GLU A 103 3.64 43.72 34.91
C GLU A 103 5.07 43.90 35.42
N SER A 104 5.87 42.83 35.45
CA SER A 104 7.31 42.94 35.78
C SER A 104 8.22 41.93 35.08
N ARG A 105 7.69 41.14 34.14
CA ARG A 105 8.43 40.11 33.42
C ARG A 105 7.92 39.94 31.99
N ASP A 106 8.85 39.82 31.06
CA ASP A 106 8.65 39.51 29.64
C ASP A 106 9.42 38.21 29.33
N SER A 107 8.74 37.07 29.43
CA SER A 107 9.39 35.75 29.43
C SER A 107 9.93 35.29 28.07
N ASP A 108 9.42 35.82 26.95
CA ASP A 108 9.86 35.49 25.60
C ASP A 108 10.34 36.69 24.76
N MET A 109 10.24 37.91 25.31
CA MET A 109 10.78 39.18 24.80
C MET A 109 10.03 39.79 23.61
N ASP A 110 8.71 39.62 23.59
CA ASP A 110 7.82 40.15 22.56
C ASP A 110 7.31 41.59 22.87
N GLY A 111 7.32 41.98 24.15
CA GLY A 111 6.90 43.29 24.65
C GLY A 111 5.51 43.36 25.29
N VAL A 112 4.84 42.23 25.54
CA VAL A 112 3.69 42.09 26.44
C VAL A 112 4.15 41.38 27.73
N GLY A 113 3.57 41.76 28.88
CA GLY A 113 3.97 41.21 30.17
C GLY A 113 3.29 39.89 30.51
N ASP A 114 3.99 39.02 31.24
CA ASP A 114 3.57 37.67 31.67
C ASP A 114 2.14 37.60 32.27
N ASN A 115 1.56 38.69 32.81
CA ASN A 115 0.20 38.69 33.39
C ASN A 115 -0.91 39.14 32.40
N ALA A 116 -0.57 39.92 31.37
CA ALA A 116 -1.49 40.40 30.33
C ALA A 116 -1.43 39.54 29.06
N ASP A 117 -0.35 38.79 28.87
CA ASP A 117 -0.14 37.87 27.78
C ASP A 117 -0.89 36.53 27.99
N ALA A 118 -1.56 36.06 26.93
CA ALA A 118 -2.20 34.76 26.88
C ALA A 118 -1.19 33.60 26.70
N PHE A 119 -0.05 33.84 26.05
CA PHE A 119 1.02 32.85 25.82
C PHE A 119 2.41 33.37 26.22
N PRO A 120 2.72 33.56 27.53
CA PRO A 120 3.99 34.11 28.03
C PRO A 120 5.30 33.34 27.69
N PHE A 121 5.28 32.40 26.76
CA PHE A 121 6.47 31.69 26.29
C PHE A 121 6.48 31.51 24.76
N ASP A 122 5.57 32.14 24.02
CA ASP A 122 5.50 32.14 22.54
C ASP A 122 5.42 33.58 21.99
N PRO A 123 6.55 34.18 21.55
CA PRO A 123 6.65 35.59 21.14
C PRO A 123 6.01 35.86 19.76
N LEU A 124 5.09 35.00 19.33
CA LEU A 124 4.28 35.13 18.13
C LEU A 124 2.79 35.32 18.44
N ASP A 125 2.33 35.09 19.67
CA ASP A 125 0.92 35.20 20.06
C ASP A 125 0.75 35.83 21.44
N THR A 126 0.05 36.97 21.52
CA THR A 126 -0.17 37.71 22.78
C THR A 126 -1.61 37.73 23.26
N VAL A 127 -2.53 37.26 22.42
CA VAL A 127 -3.97 37.36 22.62
C VAL A 127 -4.60 36.02 22.23
N ASP A 128 -5.54 35.60 23.07
CA ASP A 128 -6.49 34.51 22.85
C ASP A 128 -7.87 35.14 23.14
N SER A 129 -8.57 35.53 22.06
CA SER A 129 -9.75 36.40 22.14
C SER A 129 -11.03 35.68 22.60
N ASP A 130 -11.11 34.35 22.50
CA ASP A 130 -12.26 33.54 22.92
C ASP A 130 -11.96 32.44 23.95
N MET A 131 -10.68 32.23 24.28
CA MET A 131 -10.14 31.42 25.38
C MET A 131 -10.11 29.92 25.11
N ASP A 132 -9.80 29.50 23.88
CA ASP A 132 -9.69 28.09 23.50
C ASP A 132 -8.24 27.52 23.60
N GLY A 133 -7.23 28.38 23.65
CA GLY A 133 -5.80 28.02 23.75
C GLY A 133 -5.01 28.08 22.43
N VAL A 134 -5.60 28.58 21.35
CA VAL A 134 -4.90 29.01 20.12
C VAL A 134 -4.81 30.54 20.11
N GLY A 135 -3.73 31.08 19.54
CA GLY A 135 -3.49 32.53 19.56
C GLY A 135 -4.04 33.23 18.31
N ASP A 136 -4.56 34.45 18.49
CA ASP A 136 -5.21 35.28 17.47
C ASP A 136 -4.41 35.44 16.14
N ASN A 137 -3.08 35.18 16.11
CA ASN A 137 -2.28 35.29 14.88
C ASN A 137 -2.17 33.97 14.10
N ARG A 138 -2.49 32.83 14.70
CA ARG A 138 -2.47 31.49 14.08
C ARG A 138 -3.83 30.79 14.06
N ASP A 139 -4.81 31.34 14.75
CA ASP A 139 -6.21 30.94 14.71
C ASP A 139 -6.92 31.57 13.49
N ALA A 140 -7.64 30.74 12.72
CA ALA A 140 -8.50 31.19 11.62
C ALA A 140 -9.79 31.88 12.10
N PHE A 141 -10.29 31.53 13.29
CA PHE A 141 -11.53 32.04 13.88
C PHE A 141 -11.36 32.64 15.30
N PRO A 142 -10.60 33.75 15.51
CA PRO A 142 -10.29 34.34 16.84
C PRO A 142 -11.45 34.90 17.67
N ASN A 143 -12.70 34.50 17.42
CA ASN A 143 -13.87 34.87 18.19
C ASN A 143 -14.89 33.70 18.32
N ASP A 144 -14.56 32.48 17.88
CA ASP A 144 -15.41 31.29 18.01
C ASP A 144 -14.61 30.10 18.58
N PRO A 145 -14.68 29.82 19.89
CA PRO A 145 -13.82 28.87 20.61
C PRO A 145 -14.20 27.40 20.35
N THR A 146 -14.75 27.11 19.18
CA THR A 146 -14.98 25.76 18.65
C THR A 146 -14.31 25.54 17.31
N GLU A 147 -13.72 26.58 16.68
CA GLU A 147 -13.01 26.48 15.40
C GLU A 147 -11.62 27.12 15.54
N THR A 148 -10.60 26.51 14.96
CA THR A 148 -9.21 27.03 15.02
C THR A 148 -8.47 27.00 13.68
N MET A 149 -9.00 26.25 12.73
CA MET A 149 -8.41 25.97 11.42
C MET A 149 -9.50 26.19 10.36
N ASP A 150 -9.04 26.55 9.15
CA ASP A 150 -9.79 26.87 7.93
C ASP A 150 -8.90 26.32 6.81
N ARG A 151 -8.92 24.99 6.66
CA ARG A 151 -7.84 24.25 6.00
C ARG A 151 -7.81 24.46 4.48
N ASP A 152 -8.98 24.62 3.85
CA ASP A 152 -9.15 24.97 2.43
C ASP A 152 -9.16 26.52 2.19
N GLY A 153 -9.57 27.32 3.17
CA GLY A 153 -9.69 28.77 3.08
C GLY A 153 -11.04 29.31 2.58
N ASP A 154 -12.13 28.52 2.65
CA ASP A 154 -13.52 28.90 2.37
C ASP A 154 -14.04 29.94 3.39
N GLY A 155 -13.65 29.79 4.65
CA GLY A 155 -14.12 30.60 5.79
C GLY A 155 -15.26 29.96 6.60
N VAL A 156 -15.55 28.68 6.40
CA VAL A 156 -16.05 27.74 7.40
C VAL A 156 -14.82 27.13 8.12
N GLY A 157 -15.00 26.63 9.35
CA GLY A 157 -13.90 26.07 10.14
C GLY A 157 -14.02 24.57 10.26
N ASP A 158 -12.88 23.89 10.37
CA ASP A 158 -12.74 22.44 10.19
C ASP A 158 -13.68 21.57 11.08
N ASN A 159 -14.18 22.06 12.23
CA ASN A 159 -15.11 21.28 13.08
C ASN A 159 -16.58 21.43 12.66
N ALA A 160 -16.84 22.27 11.66
CA ALA A 160 -18.16 22.63 11.14
C ALA A 160 -18.27 22.57 9.60
N ASP A 161 -17.17 22.32 8.89
CA ASP A 161 -17.23 21.87 7.50
C ASP A 161 -17.61 20.38 7.43
N GLU A 162 -17.81 19.88 6.21
CA GLU A 162 -18.03 18.46 5.91
C GLU A 162 -17.02 17.94 4.87
N ASP A 163 -16.07 18.79 4.41
CA ASP A 163 -15.05 18.58 3.35
C ASP A 163 -13.87 19.55 3.66
N ASP A 164 -13.03 19.16 4.62
CA ASP A 164 -12.03 20.04 5.26
C ASP A 164 -10.94 20.58 4.32
N ASP A 165 -10.63 19.91 3.19
CA ASP A 165 -9.62 20.35 2.22
C ASP A 165 -10.16 20.73 0.82
N ASN A 166 -11.46 20.52 0.57
CA ASN A 166 -12.19 20.91 -0.66
C ASN A 166 -11.71 20.18 -1.93
N ASP A 167 -11.21 18.94 -1.79
CA ASP A 167 -10.94 18.06 -2.92
C ASP A 167 -12.22 17.50 -3.58
N GLY A 168 -13.34 17.50 -2.83
CA GLY A 168 -14.66 17.04 -3.24
C GLY A 168 -15.09 15.68 -2.69
N LEU A 169 -14.36 15.13 -1.72
CA LEU A 169 -14.74 14.05 -0.80
C LEU A 169 -15.17 14.67 0.54
N SER A 170 -16.05 14.01 1.27
CA SER A 170 -16.38 14.43 2.64
C SER A 170 -15.57 13.69 3.70
N ASP A 171 -15.32 14.30 4.86
CA ASP A 171 -14.58 13.64 5.95
C ASP A 171 -15.25 12.31 6.39
N GLU A 172 -16.57 12.18 6.20
CA GLU A 172 -17.29 10.91 6.43
C GLU A 172 -16.94 9.86 5.37
N GLU A 173 -16.83 10.22 4.09
CA GLU A 173 -16.37 9.31 3.03
C GLU A 173 -14.93 8.86 3.25
N GLU A 174 -14.05 9.80 3.61
CA GLU A 174 -12.62 9.55 3.82
C GLU A 174 -12.32 8.74 5.08
N SER A 175 -13.13 8.90 6.13
CA SER A 175 -12.95 8.19 7.40
C SER A 175 -13.62 6.82 7.46
N ILE A 176 -14.28 6.36 6.37
CA ILE A 176 -14.90 5.04 6.27
C ILE A 176 -13.98 4.06 5.51
N PRO A 177 -13.37 3.08 6.20
CA PRO A 177 -12.61 2.04 5.52
C PRO A 177 -13.50 1.23 4.57
N GLY A 178 -13.09 1.17 3.31
CA GLY A 178 -13.41 0.05 2.43
C GLY A 178 -14.79 0.01 1.77
N GLU A 179 -15.56 1.11 1.72
CA GLU A 179 -16.72 1.19 0.81
C GLU A 179 -16.34 1.69 -0.60
N ASP A 180 -15.36 2.61 -0.75
CA ASP A 180 -14.89 3.09 -2.08
C ASP A 180 -13.35 3.06 -2.26
N CYS A 181 -12.57 2.44 -1.36
CA CYS A 181 -11.10 2.59 -1.24
C CYS A 181 -10.60 4.02 -0.95
N VAL A 182 -11.49 4.99 -0.79
CA VAL A 182 -11.19 6.38 -0.42
C VAL A 182 -10.91 6.47 1.09
N LEU A 183 -9.98 5.66 1.60
CA LEU A 183 -9.47 5.86 2.96
C LEU A 183 -8.26 6.79 2.82
N SER A 184 -8.49 8.06 3.06
CA SER A 184 -7.53 9.16 2.91
C SER A 184 -7.42 9.94 4.23
N ASN A 185 -6.89 11.15 4.19
CA ASN A 185 -6.71 12.04 5.32
C ASN A 185 -7.40 13.37 5.01
N PRO A 186 -8.55 13.70 5.62
CA PRO A 186 -9.45 14.80 5.23
C PRO A 186 -8.87 16.22 5.39
N LEU A 187 -7.59 16.31 5.75
CA LEU A 187 -6.87 17.55 5.92
C LEU A 187 -5.86 17.76 4.78
N ILE A 188 -5.81 16.94 3.73
CA ILE A 188 -4.84 17.06 2.62
C ILE A 188 -5.41 16.45 1.33
N ASP A 189 -5.62 17.29 0.31
CA ASP A 189 -6.15 16.99 -1.04
C ASP A 189 -5.37 15.94 -1.87
N ASP A 190 -4.22 15.48 -1.37
CA ASP A 190 -3.32 14.47 -1.93
C ASP A 190 -2.61 13.84 -0.72
N SER A 191 -3.19 12.75 -0.20
CA SER A 191 -2.86 12.20 1.13
C SER A 191 -1.46 11.61 1.24
N ASP A 192 -0.82 11.26 0.11
CA ASP A 192 0.52 10.67 0.07
C ASP A 192 1.58 11.45 -0.73
N ASP A 193 1.24 12.62 -1.29
CA ASP A 193 2.09 13.56 -2.04
C ASP A 193 2.70 12.91 -3.32
N ASP A 194 1.95 12.04 -3.99
CA ASP A 194 2.36 11.44 -5.27
C ASP A 194 2.04 12.33 -6.50
N GLY A 195 1.13 13.29 -6.34
CA GLY A 195 0.67 14.22 -7.37
C GLY A 195 -0.67 13.87 -8.00
N THR A 196 -1.43 12.96 -7.38
CA THR A 196 -2.80 12.56 -7.73
C THR A 196 -3.69 12.87 -6.55
N ILE A 197 -4.77 13.63 -6.75
CA ILE A 197 -5.68 13.99 -5.66
C ILE A 197 -6.53 12.79 -5.24
N ASP A 198 -6.91 12.69 -3.98
CA ASP A 198 -7.57 11.51 -3.41
C ASP A 198 -8.91 11.08 -4.11
N PRO A 199 -9.74 11.97 -4.69
CA PRO A 199 -10.91 11.59 -5.48
C PRO A 199 -10.58 11.05 -6.88
N GLU A 200 -9.33 11.22 -7.34
CA GLU A 200 -8.79 10.65 -8.57
C GLU A 200 -7.79 9.50 -8.32
N ASP A 201 -7.22 9.36 -7.11
CA ASP A 201 -6.33 8.26 -6.75
C ASP A 201 -7.08 6.98 -6.34
N ILE A 202 -6.51 5.84 -6.75
CA ILE A 202 -6.98 4.50 -6.47
C ILE A 202 -6.29 3.85 -5.24
N TYR A 203 -5.25 4.47 -4.70
CA TYR A 203 -4.51 4.11 -3.49
C TYR A 203 -4.02 5.35 -2.70
N PRO A 204 -4.91 6.20 -2.13
CA PRO A 204 -4.54 7.47 -1.45
C PRO A 204 -3.52 7.42 -0.28
N LEU A 205 -2.98 6.24 0.08
CA LEU A 205 -2.05 6.04 1.19
C LEU A 205 -0.77 5.28 0.79
N ASP A 206 -0.62 4.91 -0.49
CA ASP A 206 0.61 4.31 -1.05
C ASP A 206 1.04 5.09 -2.30
N PRO A 207 2.07 5.95 -2.21
CA PRO A 207 2.49 6.79 -3.33
C PRO A 207 3.19 6.00 -4.45
N PHE A 208 3.33 4.68 -4.28
CA PHE A 208 4.01 3.79 -5.22
C PHE A 208 3.31 2.43 -5.38
N PRO A 209 2.00 2.37 -5.75
CA PRO A 209 1.22 1.14 -5.83
C PRO A 209 1.38 0.44 -7.18
N GLU A 210 2.10 1.02 -8.14
CA GLU A 210 2.08 0.64 -9.56
C GLU A 210 3.21 -0.33 -9.95
N PHE A 211 3.34 -1.42 -9.18
CA PHE A 211 4.43 -2.39 -9.32
C PHE A 211 4.01 -3.81 -9.72
N LEU A 212 4.99 -4.57 -10.23
CA LEU A 212 4.84 -5.98 -10.60
C LEU A 212 5.97 -6.81 -9.97
N LEU A 213 5.59 -7.89 -9.29
CA LEU A 213 6.52 -8.86 -8.70
C LEU A 213 6.62 -10.11 -9.57
N ARG A 214 7.84 -10.56 -9.85
CA ARG A 214 8.11 -11.78 -10.62
C ARG A 214 9.25 -12.60 -10.00
N SER A 215 9.03 -13.90 -9.85
CA SER A 215 10.10 -14.83 -9.44
C SER A 215 11.24 -14.85 -10.48
N ASN A 216 12.48 -15.09 -10.06
CA ASN A 216 13.62 -15.22 -10.97
C ASN A 216 14.55 -16.41 -10.65
N ASP A 217 15.61 -16.57 -11.45
CA ASP A 217 16.60 -17.64 -11.34
C ASP A 217 17.74 -17.38 -10.34
N ALA A 218 17.83 -16.16 -9.77
CA ALA A 218 18.81 -15.82 -8.75
C ALA A 218 18.37 -16.26 -7.34
N GLY A 219 17.09 -16.62 -7.17
CA GLY A 219 16.49 -16.95 -5.87
C GLY A 219 15.97 -15.74 -5.11
N SER A 220 16.00 -14.56 -5.74
CA SER A 220 15.39 -13.29 -5.31
C SER A 220 14.06 -13.07 -6.07
N ILE A 221 13.57 -11.83 -6.06
CA ILE A 221 12.36 -11.38 -6.76
C ILE A 221 12.75 -10.21 -7.69
N ASP A 222 12.26 -10.22 -8.92
CA ASP A 222 12.27 -9.04 -9.79
C ASP A 222 11.10 -8.13 -9.36
N LEU A 223 11.41 -6.89 -8.97
CA LEU A 223 10.45 -5.81 -8.79
C LEU A 223 10.52 -4.89 -10.02
N PHE A 224 9.39 -4.70 -10.70
CA PHE A 224 9.24 -3.73 -11.78
C PHE A 224 8.33 -2.60 -11.33
N LEU A 225 8.82 -1.37 -11.41
CA LEU A 225 8.04 -0.15 -11.18
C LEU A 225 7.56 0.41 -12.53
N SER A 226 6.31 0.86 -12.62
CA SER A 226 5.86 1.69 -13.76
C SER A 226 6.54 3.06 -13.72
N ASN A 227 6.32 3.83 -14.79
CA ASN A 227 6.63 5.25 -14.87
C ASN A 227 5.35 6.11 -15.03
N ARG A 228 4.18 5.54 -14.73
CA ARG A 228 2.83 6.12 -14.98
C ARG A 228 2.64 6.63 -16.42
N ASP A 229 3.28 5.96 -17.38
CA ASP A 229 3.25 6.35 -18.80
C ASP A 229 3.14 5.14 -19.75
N GLY A 230 2.79 3.96 -19.24
CA GLY A 230 2.74 2.69 -19.97
C GLY A 230 4.11 2.09 -20.28
N THR A 231 5.17 2.58 -19.62
CA THR A 231 6.51 2.00 -19.62
C THR A 231 6.96 1.63 -18.21
N PHE A 232 7.92 0.70 -18.11
CA PHE A 232 8.42 0.18 -16.85
C PHE A 232 9.94 0.40 -16.74
N ARG A 233 10.42 0.51 -15.51
CA ARG A 233 11.85 0.62 -15.18
C ARG A 233 12.54 -0.74 -15.33
N GLU A 234 13.88 -0.73 -15.34
CA GLU A 234 14.67 -1.97 -15.22
C GLU A 234 14.42 -2.62 -13.86
N ALA A 235 14.40 -3.95 -13.80
CA ALA A 235 14.04 -4.68 -12.59
C ALA A 235 15.00 -4.42 -11.42
N VAL A 236 14.46 -3.99 -10.28
CA VAL A 236 15.16 -4.01 -9.00
C VAL A 236 15.10 -5.42 -8.42
N GLN A 237 16.14 -5.83 -7.70
CA GLN A 237 16.25 -7.17 -7.11
C GLN A 237 15.98 -7.09 -5.61
N ILE A 238 14.84 -7.60 -5.18
CA ILE A 238 14.43 -7.61 -3.76
C ILE A 238 14.42 -9.04 -3.19
N GLY A 239 14.54 -9.14 -1.86
CA GLY A 239 14.54 -10.39 -1.11
C GLY A 239 15.86 -11.15 -1.10
N ASP A 240 16.20 -11.70 0.06
CA ASP A 240 17.42 -12.48 0.29
C ASP A 240 17.35 -13.86 -0.39
N PRO A 241 18.38 -14.30 -1.12
CA PRO A 241 18.42 -15.63 -1.74
C PRO A 241 18.28 -16.78 -0.72
N ILE A 242 17.20 -17.56 -0.86
CA ILE A 242 16.88 -18.64 0.08
C ILE A 242 17.68 -19.91 -0.23
N ALA A 243 18.19 -20.59 0.81
CA ALA A 243 18.74 -21.93 0.69
C ALA A 243 18.26 -22.88 1.81
N HIS A 244 17.91 -24.12 1.44
CA HIS A 244 17.57 -25.19 2.38
C HIS A 244 18.43 -26.44 2.09
N GLU A 245 19.10 -26.97 3.13
CA GLU A 245 20.05 -28.09 3.04
C GLU A 245 21.10 -27.97 1.90
N GLY A 246 21.47 -26.74 1.53
CA GLY A 246 22.45 -26.46 0.45
C GLY A 246 21.86 -26.44 -0.96
N ARG A 247 20.52 -26.55 -1.11
CA ARG A 247 19.79 -26.27 -2.36
C ARG A 247 19.23 -24.85 -2.31
N ALA A 248 19.49 -24.06 -3.36
CA ALA A 248 18.84 -22.77 -3.56
C ALA A 248 17.33 -22.96 -3.85
N LEU A 249 16.50 -22.09 -3.30
CA LEU A 249 15.05 -22.04 -3.53
C LEU A 249 14.69 -20.70 -4.18
N ASN A 250 13.65 -20.70 -5.01
CA ASN A 250 13.07 -19.45 -5.52
C ASN A 250 11.85 -19.05 -4.68
N TYR A 251 11.54 -17.76 -4.62
CA TYR A 251 10.23 -17.27 -4.17
C TYR A 251 9.13 -17.63 -5.18
N ARG A 252 7.92 -17.90 -4.68
CA ARG A 252 6.73 -18.33 -5.43
C ARG A 252 5.47 -17.90 -4.70
N GLY A 253 4.35 -17.81 -5.43
CA GLY A 253 3.02 -17.67 -4.82
C GLY A 253 2.93 -16.43 -3.96
N PHE A 254 3.05 -15.27 -4.62
CA PHE A 254 2.84 -13.99 -3.99
C PHE A 254 1.34 -13.75 -3.76
N ALA A 255 1.05 -12.85 -2.83
CA ALA A 255 -0.22 -12.14 -2.69
C ALA A 255 0.16 -10.75 -2.16
N ILE A 256 -0.41 -9.70 -2.73
CA ILE A 256 0.05 -8.31 -2.59
C ILE A 256 -1.16 -7.50 -2.09
N GLY A 257 -0.96 -6.73 -1.03
CA GLY A 257 -2.01 -6.11 -0.22
C GLY A 257 -1.43 -5.57 1.09
N ASP A 258 -2.06 -4.54 1.65
CA ASP A 258 -1.71 -3.96 2.95
C ASP A 258 -2.14 -4.92 4.08
N PHE A 259 -1.27 -5.87 4.42
CA PHE A 259 -1.59 -6.91 5.40
C PHE A 259 -1.40 -6.47 6.86
N ASP A 260 -0.70 -5.37 7.12
CA ASP A 260 -0.52 -4.83 8.47
C ASP A 260 -1.34 -3.56 8.77
N GLY A 261 -1.98 -2.97 7.75
CA GLY A 261 -2.93 -1.86 7.86
C GLY A 261 -2.25 -0.50 7.95
N ASN A 262 -1.10 -0.32 7.30
CA ASN A 262 -0.30 0.92 7.38
C ASN A 262 -0.51 1.91 6.22
N GLY A 263 -1.37 1.57 5.26
CA GLY A 263 -1.66 2.33 4.04
C GLY A 263 -0.87 1.86 2.81
N ARG A 264 0.32 1.25 2.99
CA ARG A 264 1.20 0.84 1.90
C ARG A 264 1.04 -0.62 1.48
N MET A 265 1.21 -0.89 0.19
CA MET A 265 1.04 -2.22 -0.39
C MET A 265 2.24 -3.14 -0.11
N ASP A 266 2.07 -3.98 0.91
CA ASP A 266 2.97 -5.07 1.25
C ASP A 266 2.78 -6.31 0.36
N PHE A 267 3.59 -7.35 0.60
CA PHE A 267 3.28 -8.67 0.07
C PHE A 267 3.73 -9.83 0.94
N ILE A 268 3.02 -10.96 0.80
CA ILE A 268 3.46 -12.25 1.32
C ILE A 268 4.09 -13.09 0.19
N ALA A 269 5.07 -13.92 0.54
CA ALA A 269 5.75 -14.80 -0.41
C ALA A 269 6.08 -16.17 0.19
N HIS A 270 6.01 -17.21 -0.63
CA HIS A 270 6.39 -18.56 -0.24
C HIS A 270 7.71 -18.95 -0.89
N SER A 271 8.48 -19.84 -0.27
CA SER A 271 9.52 -20.56 -1.01
C SER A 271 8.90 -21.63 -1.92
N GLU A 272 9.67 -22.09 -2.92
CA GLU A 272 9.54 -23.46 -3.43
C GLU A 272 9.59 -24.47 -2.26
N PRO A 273 8.99 -25.67 -2.39
CA PRO A 273 8.99 -26.64 -1.30
C PRO A 273 10.41 -26.92 -0.78
N LEU A 274 10.59 -27.00 0.53
CA LEU A 274 11.89 -27.20 1.18
C LEU A 274 12.57 -28.50 0.74
N VAL A 275 11.76 -29.54 0.53
CA VAL A 275 12.17 -30.84 -0.01
C VAL A 275 11.32 -31.16 -1.24
N GLU A 276 11.95 -31.62 -2.32
CA GLU A 276 11.26 -31.97 -3.57
C GLU A 276 10.18 -33.05 -3.33
N GLY A 277 8.95 -32.76 -3.74
CA GLY A 277 7.80 -33.65 -3.57
C GLY A 277 7.16 -33.62 -2.17
N GLN A 278 7.64 -32.80 -1.24
CA GLN A 278 6.93 -32.46 0.00
C GLN A 278 6.11 -31.17 -0.17
N PRO A 279 5.11 -30.90 0.69
CA PRO A 279 4.31 -29.68 0.63
C PRO A 279 4.94 -28.49 1.38
N GLU A 280 5.80 -28.76 2.37
CA GLU A 280 6.41 -27.81 3.32
C GLU A 280 7.24 -26.72 2.63
N ARG A 281 7.03 -25.45 2.99
CA ARG A 281 7.63 -24.23 2.43
C ARG A 281 7.91 -23.23 3.54
N ASN A 282 8.88 -22.34 3.33
CA ASN A 282 8.98 -21.12 4.12
C ASN A 282 7.89 -20.13 3.69
N PHE A 283 7.37 -19.37 4.64
CA PHE A 283 6.48 -18.23 4.46
C PHE A 283 7.21 -16.97 4.91
N TYR A 284 7.11 -15.92 4.10
CA TYR A 284 7.69 -14.61 4.34
C TYR A 284 6.63 -13.53 4.18
N PHE A 285 6.76 -12.48 4.97
CA PHE A 285 6.08 -11.20 4.80
C PHE A 285 7.13 -10.16 4.40
N PHE A 286 6.79 -9.27 3.49
CA PHE A 286 7.64 -8.21 2.98
C PHE A 286 6.91 -6.89 3.20
N VAL A 287 7.38 -6.12 4.19
CA VAL A 287 6.82 -4.83 4.58
C VAL A 287 7.42 -3.75 3.68
N ARG A 288 6.61 -2.84 3.13
CA ARG A 288 7.05 -1.69 2.35
C ARG A 288 7.76 -0.66 3.24
N ASP A 289 8.91 -0.17 2.81
CA ASP A 289 9.60 0.97 3.45
C ASP A 289 9.14 2.30 2.81
N GLU A 290 9.62 3.44 3.30
CA GLU A 290 9.34 4.79 2.76
C GLU A 290 9.82 5.01 1.29
N LYS A 291 10.32 3.99 0.59
CA LYS A 291 10.82 4.09 -0.79
C LYS A 291 10.13 3.13 -1.73
N GLU A 292 9.97 3.60 -2.96
CA GLU A 292 9.40 2.85 -4.09
C GLU A 292 9.99 1.43 -4.29
N ASP A 293 11.29 1.21 -3.99
CA ASP A 293 12.01 -0.03 -4.31
C ASP A 293 12.56 -0.82 -3.10
N GLU A 294 12.24 -0.43 -1.86
CA GLU A 294 12.75 -1.07 -0.63
C GLU A 294 11.65 -1.80 0.16
N PHE A 295 11.92 -3.07 0.50
CA PHE A 295 11.04 -3.91 1.31
C PHE A 295 11.83 -4.61 2.43
N TYR A 296 11.30 -4.60 3.65
CA TYR A 296 11.84 -5.34 4.79
C TYR A 296 11.30 -6.77 4.82
N GLN A 297 12.20 -7.75 4.65
CA GLN A 297 11.85 -9.17 4.63
C GLN A 297 11.76 -9.78 6.04
N VAL A 298 10.60 -10.34 6.37
CA VAL A 298 10.31 -11.03 7.62
C VAL A 298 10.06 -12.51 7.36
N PHE A 299 10.72 -13.41 8.10
CA PHE A 299 10.40 -14.84 8.08
C PHE A 299 9.41 -15.19 9.20
N ILE A 300 8.16 -15.47 8.83
CA ILE A 300 7.09 -15.79 9.79
C ILE A 300 7.11 -17.26 10.21
N GLY A 301 7.38 -18.19 9.28
CA GLY A 301 7.42 -19.60 9.63
C GLY A 301 7.41 -20.59 8.45
N VAL A 302 7.12 -21.85 8.77
CA VAL A 302 7.00 -22.95 7.80
C VAL A 302 5.53 -23.39 7.71
N THR A 303 5.04 -23.60 6.48
CA THR A 303 3.67 -24.01 6.18
C THR A 303 3.67 -25.12 5.13
N ASP A 304 2.69 -26.04 5.18
CA ASP A 304 2.42 -27.00 4.11
C ASP A 304 1.35 -26.50 3.11
N GLN A 305 0.75 -25.34 3.38
CA GLN A 305 -0.20 -24.66 2.52
C GLN A 305 0.50 -23.58 1.69
N LEU A 306 0.12 -23.45 0.42
CA LEU A 306 0.50 -22.31 -0.41
C LEU A 306 -0.60 -21.24 -0.29
N ILE A 307 -0.39 -20.22 0.53
CA ILE A 307 -1.37 -19.15 0.79
C ILE A 307 -1.22 -18.08 -0.31
N THR A 308 -1.94 -18.29 -1.40
CA THR A 308 -1.98 -17.43 -2.59
C THR A 308 -3.30 -17.74 -3.30
N GLY A 309 -3.85 -16.76 -4.00
CA GLY A 309 -5.19 -16.89 -4.60
C GLY A 309 -5.74 -15.52 -4.96
N ILE A 310 -6.99 -15.29 -4.59
CA ILE A 310 -7.61 -13.98 -4.60
C ILE A 310 -7.19 -13.25 -3.31
N VAL A 311 -6.94 -11.95 -3.40
CA VAL A 311 -6.74 -11.03 -2.28
C VAL A 311 -7.95 -10.11 -2.23
N THR A 312 -8.68 -10.07 -1.10
CA THR A 312 -10.11 -9.68 -1.00
C THR A 312 -10.48 -9.44 0.47
N ASP A 313 -11.63 -8.83 0.78
CA ASP A 313 -12.20 -8.86 2.14
C ASP A 313 -13.23 -10.01 2.21
N ALA A 314 -12.84 -11.13 2.86
CA ALA A 314 -13.68 -12.34 2.88
C ALA A 314 -14.58 -12.44 4.11
N ASP A 315 -14.32 -11.69 5.19
CA ASP A 315 -15.16 -11.67 6.40
C ASP A 315 -15.87 -10.34 6.72
N GLY A 316 -15.61 -9.29 5.94
CA GLY A 316 -16.30 -8.00 6.03
C GLY A 316 -15.76 -7.13 7.16
N ASP A 317 -14.45 -7.18 7.39
CA ASP A 317 -13.69 -6.36 8.36
C ASP A 317 -12.77 -5.30 7.72
N TYR A 318 -12.79 -5.21 6.38
CA TYR A 318 -11.98 -4.34 5.52
C TYR A 318 -10.47 -4.63 5.56
N GLY A 319 -10.06 -5.78 6.09
CA GLY A 319 -8.71 -6.30 6.04
C GLY A 319 -8.37 -7.08 4.76
N TYR A 320 -7.08 -7.23 4.49
CA TYR A 320 -6.58 -8.00 3.36
C TYR A 320 -6.54 -9.51 3.66
N ASP A 321 -7.51 -10.27 3.15
CA ASP A 321 -7.56 -11.72 3.22
C ASP A 321 -6.93 -12.41 2.00
N VAL A 322 -6.63 -13.71 2.12
CA VAL A 322 -6.25 -14.55 0.97
C VAL A 322 -7.20 -15.72 0.81
N VAL A 323 -7.94 -15.75 -0.30
CA VAL A 323 -8.88 -16.83 -0.62
C VAL A 323 -8.27 -17.80 -1.63
N ALA A 324 -7.88 -18.97 -1.12
CA ALA A 324 -7.14 -19.95 -1.90
C ALA A 324 -8.06 -21.09 -2.40
N SER A 325 -8.10 -21.27 -3.71
CA SER A 325 -8.77 -22.43 -4.31
C SER A 325 -7.91 -23.70 -4.22
N ARG A 326 -8.48 -24.81 -3.75
CA ARG A 326 -7.82 -26.11 -3.61
C ARG A 326 -8.56 -27.16 -4.45
N LEU A 327 -7.96 -27.51 -5.58
CA LEU A 327 -8.51 -28.46 -6.55
C LEU A 327 -7.78 -29.82 -6.48
N THR A 328 -8.52 -30.91 -6.29
CA THR A 328 -7.96 -32.27 -6.31
C THR A 328 -8.27 -32.96 -7.63
N ARG A 329 -7.25 -33.48 -8.32
CA ARG A 329 -7.43 -34.34 -9.51
C ARG A 329 -7.61 -35.81 -9.12
N GLY A 330 -8.57 -36.45 -9.77
CA GLY A 330 -8.89 -37.86 -9.62
C GLY A 330 -8.29 -38.74 -10.72
N ALA A 331 -8.91 -39.91 -10.93
CA ALA A 331 -8.52 -40.81 -12.02
C ALA A 331 -8.71 -40.14 -13.40
N ASN A 332 -7.79 -40.42 -14.33
CA ASN A 332 -7.76 -39.86 -15.69
C ASN A 332 -7.51 -38.33 -15.77
N ASN A 333 -6.94 -37.71 -14.72
CA ASN A 333 -6.54 -36.30 -14.68
C ASN A 333 -7.71 -35.27 -14.65
N TYR A 334 -8.95 -35.71 -14.53
CA TYR A 334 -10.11 -34.84 -14.29
C TYR A 334 -10.18 -34.39 -12.84
N LEU A 335 -10.83 -33.25 -12.58
CA LEU A 335 -11.11 -32.75 -11.23
C LEU A 335 -12.11 -33.69 -10.51
N SER A 336 -11.85 -33.91 -9.22
CA SER A 336 -12.68 -34.77 -8.36
C SER A 336 -13.13 -34.09 -7.06
N GLN A 337 -12.49 -33.00 -6.65
CA GLN A 337 -12.89 -32.17 -5.51
C GLN A 337 -12.47 -30.72 -5.75
N GLY A 338 -13.24 -29.78 -5.21
CA GLY A 338 -12.91 -28.36 -5.17
C GLY A 338 -13.39 -27.76 -3.86
N ARG A 339 -12.53 -26.95 -3.23
CA ARG A 339 -12.86 -26.19 -2.01
C ARG A 339 -12.15 -24.84 -2.01
N PHE A 340 -12.79 -23.83 -1.42
CA PHE A 340 -12.15 -22.59 -1.04
C PHE A 340 -11.69 -22.67 0.42
N VAL A 341 -10.60 -21.99 0.72
CA VAL A 341 -10.11 -21.76 2.08
C VAL A 341 -9.71 -20.29 2.15
N ALA A 342 -10.45 -19.49 2.92
CA ALA A 342 -10.02 -18.14 3.25
C ALA A 342 -9.02 -18.18 4.40
N TYR A 343 -7.99 -17.35 4.28
CA TYR A 343 -6.98 -17.09 5.29
C TYR A 343 -7.16 -15.61 5.67
N LEU A 344 -7.79 -15.39 6.82
CA LEU A 344 -8.28 -14.10 7.28
C LEU A 344 -7.13 -13.27 7.87
N GLY A 345 -6.90 -12.07 7.35
CA GLY A 345 -5.76 -11.20 7.62
C GLY A 345 -5.72 -10.71 9.06
N ARG A 346 -4.58 -10.92 9.74
CA ARG A 346 -4.33 -10.46 11.13
C ARG A 346 -2.86 -10.11 11.36
N GLY A 347 -2.10 -10.03 10.28
CA GLY A 347 -0.72 -10.46 10.24
C GLY A 347 0.26 -9.31 10.12
N SER A 348 0.79 -8.87 11.26
CA SER A 348 1.93 -7.95 11.26
C SER A 348 3.27 -8.71 11.21
N GLU A 349 4.36 -7.97 11.06
CA GLU A 349 5.75 -8.39 11.19
C GLU A 349 6.09 -9.09 12.52
N LEU A 350 5.24 -8.95 13.55
CA LEU A 350 5.37 -9.60 14.86
C LEU A 350 4.70 -11.00 14.94
N SER A 351 4.06 -11.46 13.87
CA SER A 351 3.32 -12.73 13.83
C SER A 351 4.19 -13.95 14.19
N THR A 352 3.68 -14.82 15.06
CA THR A 352 4.47 -15.93 15.64
C THR A 352 4.32 -17.28 14.92
N CYS A 353 3.38 -17.35 13.99
CA CYS A 353 3.04 -18.52 13.18
C CYS A 353 2.32 -18.09 11.91
N VAL A 354 2.27 -18.96 10.89
CA VAL A 354 1.70 -18.62 9.57
C VAL A 354 0.18 -18.58 9.62
N TYR A 355 -0.47 -19.62 10.14
CA TYR A 355 -1.93 -19.63 10.30
C TYR A 355 -2.37 -20.59 11.41
N SER A 356 -3.56 -20.37 11.99
CA SER A 356 -4.25 -21.30 12.89
C SER A 356 -5.76 -21.36 12.57
N ASP A 357 -6.50 -22.28 13.18
CA ASP A 357 -7.97 -22.27 13.25
C ASP A 357 -8.49 -21.86 14.64
N ASP A 358 -7.60 -21.59 15.60
CA ASP A 358 -7.93 -21.00 16.91
C ASP A 358 -7.70 -19.48 16.89
N PRO A 359 -8.74 -18.63 17.08
CA PRO A 359 -8.60 -17.17 17.09
C PRO A 359 -7.80 -16.63 18.29
N MET A 360 -7.39 -17.46 19.24
CA MET A 360 -6.49 -17.09 20.33
C MET A 360 -5.00 -17.20 19.96
N ASP A 361 -4.67 -17.89 18.85
CA ASP A 361 -3.29 -17.99 18.37
C ASP A 361 -2.90 -16.71 17.60
N GLN A 362 -1.74 -16.14 17.94
CA GLN A 362 -1.17 -14.95 17.28
C GLN A 362 -0.41 -15.34 16.00
N CYS A 363 -1.13 -15.94 15.06
CA CYS A 363 -0.65 -16.24 13.72
C CYS A 363 -1.03 -15.14 12.73
N PHE A 364 -0.30 -15.07 11.62
CA PHE A 364 -0.49 -14.11 10.54
C PHE A 364 -1.91 -14.19 9.94
N PHE A 365 -2.45 -15.41 9.81
CA PHE A 365 -3.82 -15.65 9.35
C PHE A 365 -4.65 -16.48 10.32
N LEU A 366 -5.96 -16.21 10.38
CA LEU A 366 -6.96 -17.18 10.87
C LEU A 366 -7.57 -17.93 9.68
N SER A 367 -7.52 -19.26 9.66
CA SER A 367 -8.16 -20.06 8.60
C SER A 367 -9.67 -20.15 8.83
N ALA A 368 -10.46 -19.67 7.87
CA ALA A 368 -11.90 -19.86 7.87
C ALA A 368 -12.29 -21.32 7.54
N PRO A 369 -13.53 -21.76 7.84
CA PRO A 369 -14.06 -23.05 7.42
C PRO A 369 -14.07 -23.20 5.89
N ALA A 370 -13.53 -24.31 5.39
CA ALA A 370 -13.45 -24.52 3.94
C ALA A 370 -14.82 -24.69 3.27
N THR A 371 -15.12 -23.89 2.25
CA THR A 371 -16.35 -24.02 1.44
C THR A 371 -16.16 -25.09 0.36
N ASP A 372 -16.95 -26.16 0.38
CA ASP A 372 -16.88 -27.26 -0.60
C ASP A 372 -17.77 -26.96 -1.83
N PHE A 373 -17.14 -26.95 -3.02
CA PHE A 373 -17.81 -26.78 -4.31
C PHE A 373 -17.56 -27.95 -5.28
N THR A 374 -17.28 -29.13 -4.73
CA THR A 374 -17.00 -30.36 -5.48
C THR A 374 -18.11 -30.71 -6.47
N SER A 375 -19.37 -30.39 -6.18
CA SER A 375 -20.49 -30.60 -7.10
C SER A 375 -20.39 -29.83 -8.42
N THR A 376 -19.63 -28.73 -8.44
CA THR A 376 -19.45 -27.84 -9.61
C THR A 376 -18.26 -28.26 -10.46
N VAL A 377 -17.18 -28.77 -9.84
CA VAL A 377 -15.94 -29.15 -10.55
C VAL A 377 -15.76 -30.66 -10.79
N SER A 378 -16.51 -31.52 -10.10
CA SER A 378 -16.29 -32.98 -10.17
C SER A 378 -16.66 -33.53 -11.56
N GLY A 379 -15.64 -33.88 -12.34
CA GLY A 379 -15.77 -34.36 -13.72
C GLY A 379 -15.29 -33.36 -14.77
N GLU A 380 -14.96 -32.13 -14.36
CA GLU A 380 -14.41 -31.10 -15.24
C GLU A 380 -12.91 -31.29 -15.48
N TRP A 381 -12.40 -30.79 -16.61
CA TRP A 381 -10.98 -30.90 -16.98
C TRP A 381 -10.13 -29.85 -16.26
N GLN A 382 -10.66 -28.64 -16.13
CA GLN A 382 -10.07 -27.53 -15.39
C GLN A 382 -11.16 -26.73 -14.69
N ALA A 383 -10.75 -26.04 -13.63
CA ALA A 383 -11.44 -24.89 -13.09
C ALA A 383 -10.40 -23.76 -13.02
N ARG A 384 -10.82 -22.56 -13.37
CA ARG A 384 -10.06 -21.32 -13.25
C ARG A 384 -10.85 -20.43 -12.32
N VAL A 385 -10.20 -19.91 -11.29
CA VAL A 385 -10.76 -18.89 -10.42
C VAL A 385 -10.15 -17.58 -10.89
N ALA A 386 -10.94 -16.49 -10.91
CA ALA A 386 -10.37 -15.17 -11.11
C ALA A 386 -9.23 -14.95 -10.08
N ARG A 387 -8.17 -14.24 -10.45
CA ARG A 387 -7.04 -13.97 -9.53
C ARG A 387 -7.07 -12.58 -8.92
N GLN A 388 -8.19 -11.90 -9.11
CA GLN A 388 -8.42 -10.51 -8.78
C GLN A 388 -9.79 -10.44 -8.14
N ALA A 389 -9.91 -9.77 -7.00
CA ALA A 389 -11.15 -9.67 -6.24
C ALA A 389 -12.11 -8.62 -6.79
N VAL A 390 -11.56 -7.57 -7.44
CA VAL A 390 -12.20 -6.30 -7.81
C VAL A 390 -13.72 -6.42 -7.84
N GLY A 391 -14.33 -5.94 -6.75
CA GLY A 391 -15.67 -6.24 -6.25
C GLY A 391 -16.66 -6.75 -7.29
N PHE A 392 -16.63 -8.05 -7.57
CA PHE A 392 -17.75 -8.68 -8.23
C PHE A 392 -18.87 -8.81 -7.20
N ASN A 393 -19.65 -7.75 -7.00
CA ASN A 393 -20.74 -7.68 -6.03
C ASN A 393 -22.11 -7.56 -6.74
N PRO A 394 -22.53 -8.62 -7.47
CA PRO A 394 -23.75 -8.68 -8.30
C PRO A 394 -25.08 -8.55 -7.54
N ASN A 395 -25.02 -8.60 -6.22
CA ASN A 395 -26.10 -8.55 -5.24
C ASN A 395 -26.15 -7.19 -4.51
N SER A 396 -25.11 -6.36 -4.66
CA SER A 396 -24.94 -5.09 -3.96
C SER A 396 -25.15 -5.25 -2.45
N ASP A 397 -24.51 -6.26 -1.85
CA ASP A 397 -24.28 -6.27 -0.41
C ASP A 397 -22.87 -5.74 -0.10
N ARG A 398 -22.16 -6.29 0.89
CA ARG A 398 -20.84 -5.78 1.32
C ARG A 398 -19.77 -6.88 1.40
N PHE A 399 -20.01 -8.01 0.75
CA PHE A 399 -19.15 -9.18 0.82
C PHE A 399 -18.67 -9.54 -0.58
N ASP A 400 -17.37 -9.74 -0.74
CA ASP A 400 -16.80 -10.08 -2.03
C ASP A 400 -17.26 -11.45 -2.53
N ASP A 401 -17.80 -11.51 -3.75
CA ASP A 401 -18.10 -12.78 -4.42
C ASP A 401 -16.92 -13.26 -5.29
N LEU A 402 -16.81 -14.58 -5.46
CA LEU A 402 -15.80 -15.17 -6.34
C LEU A 402 -16.41 -15.62 -7.66
N THR A 403 -15.71 -15.35 -8.77
CA THR A 403 -16.03 -15.98 -10.06
C THR A 403 -15.12 -17.16 -10.38
N VAL A 404 -15.73 -18.25 -10.84
CA VAL A 404 -15.08 -19.49 -11.30
C VAL A 404 -15.55 -19.86 -12.69
N ALA A 405 -14.60 -20.00 -13.62
CA ALA A 405 -14.80 -20.64 -14.90
C ALA A 405 -14.49 -22.14 -14.83
N VAL A 406 -15.32 -22.98 -15.45
CA VAL A 406 -15.16 -24.45 -15.49
C VAL A 406 -15.37 -24.97 -16.90
N TYR A 407 -14.57 -25.95 -17.31
CA TYR A 407 -14.70 -26.58 -18.63
C TYR A 407 -14.30 -28.05 -18.66
N SER A 408 -15.03 -28.82 -19.48
CA SER A 408 -15.04 -30.29 -19.48
C SER A 408 -13.99 -30.95 -20.40
N SER A 409 -13.29 -30.15 -21.22
CA SER A 409 -12.20 -30.62 -22.09
C SER A 409 -11.29 -29.46 -22.52
N GLY A 410 -10.04 -29.75 -22.92
CA GLY A 410 -9.22 -28.76 -23.63
C GLY A 410 -9.63 -28.55 -25.10
N GLY A 411 -9.15 -27.46 -25.70
CA GLY A 411 -9.61 -26.92 -26.99
C GLY A 411 -11.05 -26.39 -26.91
N ASN A 412 -11.56 -25.76 -27.99
CA ASN A 412 -12.87 -25.09 -28.15
C ASN A 412 -14.09 -25.71 -27.42
N ALA A 413 -14.09 -25.55 -26.10
CA ALA A 413 -15.07 -26.03 -25.15
C ALA A 413 -15.91 -24.87 -24.64
N ALA A 414 -17.20 -25.14 -24.50
CA ALA A 414 -18.07 -24.30 -23.70
C ALA A 414 -17.50 -24.21 -22.28
N THR A 415 -17.39 -22.99 -21.77
CA THR A 415 -16.83 -22.67 -20.45
C THR A 415 -17.93 -22.04 -19.63
N ASP A 416 -18.36 -22.73 -18.57
CA ASP A 416 -19.44 -22.26 -17.70
C ASP A 416 -18.84 -21.32 -16.64
N ILE A 417 -19.47 -20.16 -16.45
CA ILE A 417 -19.05 -19.10 -15.54
C ILE A 417 -19.99 -19.06 -14.33
N TYR A 418 -19.45 -19.30 -13.14
CA TYR A 418 -20.19 -19.35 -11.88
C TYR A 418 -19.76 -18.24 -10.94
N THR A 419 -20.74 -17.69 -10.22
CA THR A 419 -20.54 -16.85 -9.03
C THR A 419 -20.68 -17.67 -7.77
N PHE A 420 -19.84 -17.41 -6.78
CA PHE A 420 -19.94 -17.89 -5.41
C PHE A 420 -20.14 -16.69 -4.49
N PHE A 421 -21.34 -16.54 -3.93
CA PHE A 421 -21.66 -15.36 -3.15
C PHE A 421 -20.96 -15.35 -1.80
N GLY A 422 -20.43 -14.20 -1.37
CA GLY A 422 -19.89 -13.98 -0.04
C GLY A 422 -20.93 -14.18 1.07
N VAL A 423 -20.44 -14.30 2.31
CA VAL A 423 -21.28 -14.40 3.53
C VAL A 423 -20.77 -13.50 4.68
N GLY A 424 -19.55 -12.95 4.60
CA GLY A 424 -18.95 -12.18 5.70
C GLY A 424 -18.47 -13.05 6.87
N ASP A 425 -17.87 -14.20 6.57
CA ASP A 425 -17.23 -15.09 7.54
C ASP A 425 -16.10 -15.96 6.92
N GLY A 426 -15.56 -15.54 5.78
CA GLY A 426 -14.62 -16.32 4.96
C GLY A 426 -15.24 -17.52 4.22
N THR A 427 -16.58 -17.64 4.22
CA THR A 427 -17.30 -18.72 3.51
C THR A 427 -18.22 -18.21 2.42
N TYR A 428 -18.60 -19.12 1.50
CA TYR A 428 -19.38 -18.78 0.31
C TYR A 428 -20.64 -19.64 0.15
N GLN A 429 -21.65 -19.05 -0.47
CA GLN A 429 -22.92 -19.70 -0.76
C GLN A 429 -22.81 -20.71 -1.93
N ALA A 430 -23.91 -21.42 -2.18
CA ALA A 430 -23.99 -22.33 -3.32
C ALA A 430 -23.90 -21.55 -4.65
N PRO A 431 -23.12 -22.03 -5.64
CA PRO A 431 -22.81 -21.22 -6.81
C PRO A 431 -23.98 -21.07 -7.78
N VAL A 432 -24.03 -19.91 -8.42
CA VAL A 432 -25.00 -19.57 -9.47
C VAL A 432 -24.29 -19.47 -10.81
N LEU A 433 -24.75 -20.25 -11.80
CA LEU A 433 -24.32 -20.14 -13.19
C LEU A 433 -24.81 -18.81 -13.76
N ARG A 434 -23.88 -17.93 -14.18
CA ARG A 434 -24.19 -16.66 -14.82
C ARG A 434 -24.40 -16.84 -16.32
N PHE A 435 -23.41 -17.40 -17.01
CA PHE A 435 -23.48 -17.67 -18.44
C PHE A 435 -22.50 -18.77 -18.88
N THR A 436 -22.56 -19.14 -20.16
CA THR A 436 -21.65 -20.09 -20.80
C THR A 436 -20.88 -19.37 -21.91
N HIS A 437 -19.60 -19.09 -21.68
CA HIS A 437 -18.67 -18.63 -22.71
C HIS A 437 -18.46 -19.73 -23.76
N ASN A 438 -18.22 -19.34 -25.02
CA ASN A 438 -17.97 -20.28 -26.13
C ASN A 438 -19.06 -21.35 -26.36
N ALA A 439 -20.33 -21.02 -26.06
CA ALA A 439 -21.45 -21.96 -26.23
C ALA A 439 -21.61 -22.46 -27.68
N ALA A 440 -21.19 -21.68 -28.68
CA ALA A 440 -21.24 -22.01 -30.10
C ALA A 440 -19.97 -22.74 -30.63
N ARG A 441 -18.90 -22.84 -29.83
CA ARG A 441 -17.61 -23.48 -30.17
C ARG A 441 -16.85 -22.81 -31.32
N ASP A 442 -16.93 -21.48 -31.36
CA ASP A 442 -16.29 -20.56 -32.31
C ASP A 442 -15.37 -19.52 -31.65
N GLN A 443 -15.30 -19.49 -30.31
CA GLN A 443 -14.32 -18.77 -29.50
C GLN A 443 -13.31 -19.78 -28.92
N ALA A 444 -12.16 -19.32 -28.42
CA ALA A 444 -11.20 -20.17 -27.71
C ALA A 444 -11.59 -20.28 -26.21
N PRO A 445 -11.24 -21.37 -25.49
CA PRO A 445 -11.44 -21.48 -24.04
C PRO A 445 -10.82 -20.34 -23.22
N ALA A 446 -11.30 -20.14 -21.99
CA ALA A 446 -10.69 -19.21 -21.05
C ALA A 446 -9.50 -19.87 -20.30
N ASN A 447 -8.27 -19.41 -20.54
CA ASN A 447 -7.09 -19.75 -19.74
C ASN A 447 -6.95 -18.83 -18.52
N SER A 448 -7.32 -17.54 -18.63
CA SER A 448 -7.51 -16.65 -17.48
C SER A 448 -8.94 -16.08 -17.46
N VAL A 449 -9.31 -15.60 -16.27
CA VAL A 449 -10.56 -14.90 -15.97
C VAL A 449 -10.17 -13.64 -15.20
N LEU A 450 -10.46 -12.46 -15.73
CA LEU A 450 -10.17 -11.17 -15.10
C LEU A 450 -11.46 -10.40 -14.84
N PHE A 451 -11.41 -9.54 -13.82
CA PHE A 451 -12.49 -8.68 -13.37
C PHE A 451 -11.95 -7.27 -13.15
N ALA A 452 -12.65 -6.32 -13.77
CA ALA A 452 -12.57 -4.87 -13.60
C ALA A 452 -13.71 -4.28 -14.47
N ASP A 453 -14.07 -3.03 -14.29
CA ASP A 453 -14.81 -2.24 -15.27
C ASP A 453 -13.85 -1.87 -16.41
N PHE A 454 -13.95 -2.54 -17.55
CA PHE A 454 -13.06 -2.28 -18.69
C PHE A 454 -13.61 -1.16 -19.61
N ASN A 455 -14.80 -0.62 -19.31
CA ASN A 455 -15.45 0.42 -20.11
C ASN A 455 -15.83 1.70 -19.34
N THR A 456 -15.29 1.86 -18.13
CA THR A 456 -15.39 3.03 -17.25
C THR A 456 -16.84 3.51 -17.06
N ASP A 457 -17.79 2.58 -16.89
CA ASP A 457 -19.22 2.91 -16.69
C ASP A 457 -19.76 2.69 -15.27
N GLY A 458 -18.91 2.26 -14.34
CA GLY A 458 -19.29 1.98 -12.95
C GLY A 458 -19.88 0.58 -12.77
N ILE A 459 -19.54 -0.38 -13.63
CA ILE A 459 -20.05 -1.75 -13.53
C ILE A 459 -18.94 -2.75 -13.83
N GLY A 460 -18.70 -3.69 -12.91
CA GLY A 460 -17.68 -4.73 -13.10
C GLY A 460 -17.97 -5.67 -14.28
N ASP A 461 -17.03 -5.72 -15.22
CA ASP A 461 -17.03 -6.62 -16.38
C ASP A 461 -16.29 -7.93 -16.09
N ILE A 462 -16.37 -8.87 -17.05
CA ILE A 462 -15.53 -10.07 -17.07
C ILE A 462 -14.80 -10.22 -18.40
N LEU A 463 -13.48 -10.41 -18.33
CA LEU A 463 -12.62 -10.73 -19.48
C LEU A 463 -12.18 -12.19 -19.45
N LEU A 464 -12.35 -12.88 -20.57
CA LEU A 464 -12.11 -14.32 -20.74
C LEU A 464 -11.25 -14.59 -21.98
N GLY A 465 -10.19 -15.41 -21.87
CA GLY A 465 -9.45 -15.87 -23.06
C GLY A 465 -8.01 -16.32 -22.81
N PHE A 466 -7.13 -15.99 -23.77
CA PHE A 466 -5.70 -16.34 -23.84
C PHE A 466 -5.40 -17.85 -24.03
N ASP A 467 -6.18 -18.56 -24.86
CA ASP A 467 -5.87 -19.95 -25.26
C ASP A 467 -5.23 -20.05 -26.65
N ASP A 468 -4.49 -21.14 -26.88
CA ASP A 468 -3.59 -21.33 -28.03
C ASP A 468 -4.01 -22.47 -28.98
N ASP A 469 -5.30 -22.85 -28.98
CA ASP A 469 -5.79 -24.07 -29.66
C ASP A 469 -5.92 -23.97 -31.20
N GLY A 470 -5.30 -22.97 -31.82
CA GLY A 470 -5.25 -22.74 -33.27
C GLY A 470 -6.22 -21.68 -33.80
N ALA A 471 -6.69 -20.80 -32.92
CA ALA A 471 -7.25 -19.49 -33.22
C ALA A 471 -6.25 -18.39 -32.79
N PRO A 472 -6.42 -17.11 -33.20
CA PRO A 472 -5.67 -16.02 -32.58
C PRO A 472 -5.91 -16.03 -31.07
N GLY A 473 -4.89 -15.71 -30.26
CA GLY A 473 -4.89 -15.83 -28.79
C GLY A 473 -5.73 -14.77 -28.10
N ALA A 474 -6.97 -14.62 -28.55
CA ALA A 474 -7.86 -13.55 -28.21
C ALA A 474 -8.38 -13.64 -26.78
N ALA A 475 -8.80 -12.48 -26.28
CA ALA A 475 -9.69 -12.39 -25.14
C ALA A 475 -10.97 -11.64 -25.52
N TRP A 476 -12.02 -11.91 -24.74
CA TRP A 476 -13.36 -11.39 -24.94
C TRP A 476 -13.86 -10.74 -23.66
N THR A 477 -14.28 -9.48 -23.76
CA THR A 477 -14.92 -8.74 -22.67
C THR A 477 -16.42 -8.92 -22.76
N TYR A 478 -17.03 -9.28 -21.63
CA TYR A 478 -18.47 -9.35 -21.46
C TYR A 478 -18.86 -8.24 -20.50
N LEU A 479 -19.46 -7.17 -21.05
CA LEU A 479 -19.80 -5.99 -20.24
C LEU A 479 -20.83 -6.33 -19.16
N GLY A 480 -20.69 -5.76 -17.98
CA GLY A 480 -21.69 -5.78 -16.91
C GLY A 480 -22.99 -5.08 -17.34
N VAL A 481 -24.08 -5.30 -16.58
CA VAL A 481 -25.36 -4.57 -16.79
C VAL A 481 -26.03 -4.10 -15.49
N GLY A 482 -25.31 -4.11 -14.37
CA GLY A 482 -25.76 -3.55 -13.08
C GLY A 482 -26.70 -4.43 -12.25
N ASP A 483 -27.13 -5.60 -12.76
CA ASP A 483 -27.90 -6.60 -12.00
C ASP A 483 -27.09 -7.87 -11.69
N GLY A 484 -25.76 -7.76 -11.82
CA GLY A 484 -24.85 -8.90 -11.68
C GLY A 484 -24.90 -9.91 -12.82
N SER A 485 -25.60 -9.61 -13.92
CA SER A 485 -25.46 -10.34 -15.18
C SER A 485 -24.57 -9.57 -16.16
N PHE A 486 -24.29 -10.21 -17.30
CA PHE A 486 -23.40 -9.68 -18.32
C PHE A 486 -24.07 -9.69 -19.70
N SER A 487 -23.56 -8.85 -20.60
CA SER A 487 -23.93 -8.81 -22.01
C SER A 487 -23.82 -10.20 -22.66
N ASN A 488 -24.88 -10.60 -23.37
CA ASN A 488 -24.86 -11.82 -24.17
C ASN A 488 -24.09 -11.67 -25.51
N THR A 489 -23.54 -10.49 -25.77
CA THR A 489 -22.73 -10.17 -26.97
C THR A 489 -21.37 -9.66 -26.53
N PRO A 490 -20.34 -10.51 -26.48
CA PRO A 490 -19.00 -10.09 -26.06
C PRO A 490 -18.32 -9.23 -27.12
N ILE A 491 -17.41 -8.38 -26.66
CA ILE A 491 -16.48 -7.59 -27.46
C ILE A 491 -15.19 -8.42 -27.63
N LEU A 492 -14.51 -8.30 -28.78
CA LEU A 492 -13.14 -8.80 -28.93
C LEU A 492 -12.20 -7.79 -28.26
N ALA A 493 -11.68 -8.14 -27.09
CA ALA A 493 -10.95 -7.23 -26.22
C ALA A 493 -9.54 -6.94 -26.74
N VAL A 494 -8.79 -8.01 -26.98
CA VAL A 494 -7.44 -7.99 -27.52
C VAL A 494 -7.21 -9.26 -28.34
N ASP A 495 -6.35 -9.16 -29.35
CA ASP A 495 -5.75 -10.31 -30.03
C ASP A 495 -4.24 -10.24 -29.81
N VAL A 496 -3.69 -11.18 -29.03
CA VAL A 496 -2.25 -11.19 -28.70
C VAL A 496 -1.37 -11.70 -29.85
N ASN A 497 -1.98 -12.22 -30.92
CA ASN A 497 -1.30 -12.72 -32.13
C ASN A 497 -2.05 -12.31 -33.42
N PRO A 498 -2.23 -11.01 -33.72
CA PRO A 498 -3.14 -10.58 -34.79
C PRO A 498 -2.56 -10.78 -36.19
N THR A 499 -1.22 -10.85 -36.32
CA THR A 499 -0.53 -11.03 -37.61
C THR A 499 0.91 -11.58 -37.50
N ASP A 500 1.14 -12.90 -37.62
CA ASP A 500 2.39 -13.37 -38.25
C ASP A 500 2.15 -13.86 -39.69
N ALA A 501 2.49 -12.97 -40.63
CA ALA A 501 2.44 -13.24 -42.07
C ALA A 501 3.42 -14.33 -42.57
N ARG A 502 4.24 -14.93 -41.68
CA ARG A 502 5.11 -16.08 -41.97
C ARG A 502 4.39 -17.42 -41.85
N GLU A 503 3.25 -17.50 -41.18
CA GLU A 503 2.60 -18.78 -40.85
C GLU A 503 1.59 -19.28 -41.88
N GLN A 504 2.10 -19.67 -43.06
CA GLN A 504 1.34 -20.51 -44.00
C GLN A 504 1.30 -21.98 -43.50
N GLY A 505 0.71 -22.24 -42.34
CA GLY A 505 0.75 -23.58 -41.73
C GLY A 505 -0.25 -23.91 -40.62
N GLY A 506 -0.69 -22.95 -39.80
CA GLY A 506 -1.49 -23.23 -38.59
C GLY A 506 -0.68 -24.03 -37.56
N GLY A 507 0.43 -23.44 -37.13
CA GLY A 507 1.38 -24.04 -36.20
C GLY A 507 2.08 -22.94 -35.42
N GLU A 508 1.36 -22.43 -34.43
CA GLU A 508 1.60 -21.17 -33.71
C GLU A 508 3.02 -21.06 -33.14
N SER A 509 3.62 -19.88 -33.28
CA SER A 509 4.96 -19.55 -32.76
C SER A 509 5.00 -18.91 -31.37
N LEU A 510 3.85 -18.60 -30.77
CA LEU A 510 3.75 -18.28 -29.35
C LEU A 510 3.11 -19.47 -28.62
N GLY A 511 3.74 -19.87 -27.52
CA GLY A 511 3.30 -20.97 -26.68
C GLY A 511 2.27 -20.53 -25.64
N ARG A 512 1.41 -21.49 -25.30
CA ARG A 512 0.39 -21.50 -24.26
C ARG A 512 0.73 -20.78 -22.94
N GLU A 513 -0.35 -20.36 -22.26
CA GLU A 513 -0.43 -19.91 -20.86
C GLU A 513 -0.14 -18.42 -20.58
N GLY A 514 -1.08 -17.57 -20.95
CA GLY A 514 -1.20 -16.22 -20.41
C GLY A 514 -1.91 -16.16 -19.07
N SER A 515 -1.14 -15.95 -18.00
CA SER A 515 -1.64 -15.33 -16.77
C SER A 515 -2.01 -13.89 -17.10
N GLY A 516 -3.31 -13.60 -17.14
CA GLY A 516 -3.80 -12.22 -17.26
C GLY A 516 -3.79 -11.53 -15.89
N ARG A 517 -3.51 -10.24 -15.83
CA ARG A 517 -3.85 -9.35 -14.71
C ARG A 517 -4.29 -7.99 -15.28
N THR A 518 -5.13 -7.28 -14.55
CA THR A 518 -5.53 -5.89 -14.88
C THR A 518 -5.34 -4.96 -13.68
N PHE A 519 -4.90 -3.75 -13.96
CA PHE A 519 -4.59 -2.64 -13.05
C PHE A 519 -4.30 -1.44 -13.95
N ASP A 520 -4.62 -0.23 -13.53
CA ASP A 520 -4.31 0.99 -14.28
C ASP A 520 -2.86 1.43 -13.99
N PHE A 521 -1.93 1.16 -14.90
CA PHE A 521 -0.49 1.45 -14.69
C PHE A 521 -0.04 2.77 -15.30
N ASP A 522 -0.92 3.48 -16.01
CA ASP A 522 -0.66 4.83 -16.52
C ASP A 522 -1.64 5.90 -16.07
N PHE A 523 -2.50 5.56 -15.10
CA PHE A 523 -3.38 6.44 -14.34
C PHE A 523 -4.28 7.27 -15.27
N ASP A 524 -4.83 6.62 -16.31
CA ASP A 524 -5.74 7.23 -17.28
C ASP A 524 -7.24 6.94 -17.00
N GLY A 525 -7.50 6.14 -15.97
CA GLY A 525 -8.82 5.70 -15.51
C GLY A 525 -9.30 4.41 -16.19
N ALA A 526 -8.61 3.90 -17.22
CA ALA A 526 -8.97 2.66 -17.89
C ALA A 526 -8.04 1.49 -17.49
N PRO A 527 -8.54 0.43 -16.84
CA PRO A 527 -7.69 -0.68 -16.41
C PRO A 527 -6.91 -1.33 -17.56
N ASP A 528 -5.59 -1.43 -17.42
CA ASP A 528 -4.70 -2.03 -18.43
C ASP A 528 -4.70 -3.57 -18.36
N LEU A 529 -3.99 -4.20 -19.30
CA LEU A 529 -3.88 -5.66 -19.36
C LEU A 529 -2.43 -6.14 -19.44
N LEU A 530 -2.01 -6.87 -18.40
CA LEU A 530 -0.77 -7.62 -18.34
C LEU A 530 -0.99 -9.08 -18.75
N ILE A 531 -0.12 -9.62 -19.61
CA ILE A 531 -0.17 -10.98 -20.11
C ILE A 531 1.23 -11.60 -20.14
N GLY A 532 1.40 -12.76 -19.50
CA GLY A 532 2.56 -13.61 -19.75
C GLY A 532 2.41 -14.36 -21.09
N VAL A 533 3.46 -14.47 -21.89
CA VAL A 533 3.42 -15.28 -23.12
C VAL A 533 4.69 -16.10 -23.24
N ASP A 534 4.59 -17.38 -23.60
CA ASP A 534 5.75 -18.21 -23.87
C ASP A 534 6.10 -18.20 -25.37
N HIS A 535 7.37 -18.46 -25.70
CA HIS A 535 7.80 -18.63 -27.08
C HIS A 535 7.77 -20.11 -27.52
N VAL A 536 7.86 -20.37 -28.83
CA VAL A 536 7.62 -21.68 -29.47
C VAL A 536 8.12 -22.90 -28.66
N ALA A 537 7.26 -23.92 -28.59
CA ALA A 537 7.62 -25.31 -28.21
C ALA A 537 7.96 -25.58 -26.74
N TYR A 538 7.39 -24.81 -25.79
CA TYR A 538 7.38 -25.13 -24.35
C TYR A 538 8.77 -25.23 -23.67
N ALA A 539 9.80 -24.58 -24.22
CA ALA A 539 11.19 -24.87 -23.84
C ALA A 539 12.20 -23.71 -23.91
N GLU A 540 11.81 -22.51 -24.37
CA GLU A 540 12.67 -21.32 -24.47
C GLU A 540 11.88 -20.11 -23.92
N PRO A 541 12.53 -19.07 -23.35
CA PRO A 541 11.91 -18.16 -22.38
C PRO A 541 10.78 -17.31 -22.95
N GLY A 542 9.82 -16.94 -22.11
CA GLY A 542 8.66 -16.11 -22.46
C GLY A 542 8.85 -14.61 -22.19
N GLN A 543 7.81 -13.82 -22.38
CA GLN A 543 7.76 -12.37 -22.15
C GLN A 543 6.57 -12.02 -21.25
N THR A 544 6.72 -11.00 -20.40
CA THR A 544 5.59 -10.31 -19.77
C THR A 544 5.25 -9.11 -20.65
N ARG A 545 3.99 -8.96 -21.07
CA ARG A 545 3.53 -7.90 -21.97
C ARG A 545 2.46 -7.06 -21.31
N PHE A 546 2.50 -5.76 -21.59
CA PHE A 546 1.56 -4.76 -21.13
C PHE A 546 0.81 -4.17 -22.32
N TYR A 547 -0.52 -4.15 -22.26
CA TYR A 547 -1.44 -3.63 -23.27
C TYR A 547 -2.31 -2.57 -22.62
N ARG A 548 -2.34 -1.34 -23.16
CA ARG A 548 -3.13 -0.27 -22.57
C ARG A 548 -4.63 -0.50 -22.67
N GLY A 549 -5.38 -0.07 -21.66
CA GLY A 549 -6.83 0.09 -21.75
C GLY A 549 -7.23 1.09 -22.86
N ASN A 550 -8.47 0.99 -23.35
CA ASN A 550 -9.09 2.01 -24.21
C ASN A 550 -10.36 2.62 -23.58
N GLY A 551 -10.74 2.19 -22.37
CA GLY A 551 -11.99 2.59 -21.70
C GLY A 551 -13.27 2.16 -22.45
N ASP A 552 -13.22 1.09 -23.27
CA ASP A 552 -14.37 0.61 -24.05
C ASP A 552 -14.51 -0.94 -24.08
N GLY A 553 -13.84 -1.63 -23.15
CA GLY A 553 -13.74 -3.08 -23.12
C GLY A 553 -12.68 -3.66 -24.06
N THR A 554 -11.90 -2.83 -24.76
CA THR A 554 -10.78 -3.25 -25.63
C THR A 554 -9.44 -2.68 -25.18
N PHE A 555 -8.36 -3.27 -25.71
CA PHE A 555 -6.98 -2.90 -25.40
C PHE A 555 -6.20 -2.54 -26.65
N GLY A 556 -5.17 -1.70 -26.49
CA GLY A 556 -4.31 -1.27 -27.58
C GLY A 556 -3.68 -2.44 -28.36
N PRO A 557 -3.53 -2.35 -29.70
CA PRO A 557 -2.86 -3.39 -30.49
C PRO A 557 -1.33 -3.37 -30.37
N GLU A 558 -0.77 -2.30 -29.77
CA GLU A 558 0.64 -2.17 -29.42
C GLU A 558 0.84 -2.58 -27.95
N PHE A 559 2.02 -3.12 -27.62
CA PHE A 559 2.34 -3.57 -26.27
C PHE A 559 3.75 -3.19 -25.85
N THR A 560 3.95 -2.94 -24.56
CA THR A 560 5.26 -2.83 -23.91
C THR A 560 5.71 -4.22 -23.44
N VAL A 561 7.01 -4.52 -23.52
CA VAL A 561 7.60 -5.74 -22.93
C VAL A 561 8.26 -5.37 -21.60
N ILE A 562 7.93 -6.12 -20.54
CA ILE A 562 8.44 -5.89 -19.18
C ILE A 562 9.59 -6.86 -18.88
N GLY A 563 10.79 -6.30 -18.75
CA GLY A 563 12.03 -7.03 -18.48
C GLY A 563 12.54 -7.93 -19.61
N GLU A 564 13.60 -8.66 -19.32
CA GLU A 564 14.16 -9.66 -20.24
C GLU A 564 13.26 -10.90 -20.39
N GLU A 565 13.50 -11.67 -21.45
CA GLU A 565 12.83 -12.95 -21.68
C GLU A 565 13.12 -13.92 -20.54
N SER A 566 12.06 -14.48 -19.94
CA SER A 566 12.13 -15.24 -18.70
C SER A 566 11.20 -16.45 -18.71
N ARG A 567 11.63 -17.55 -18.08
CA ARG A 567 10.77 -18.73 -17.79
C ARG A 567 9.72 -18.47 -16.70
N PHE A 568 9.68 -17.25 -16.18
CA PHE A 568 8.72 -16.75 -15.19
C PHE A 568 7.80 -15.68 -15.78
N SER A 569 7.82 -15.50 -17.11
CA SER A 569 6.94 -14.67 -17.94
C SER A 569 5.47 -14.61 -17.50
N GLY A 570 4.89 -15.77 -17.18
CA GLY A 570 3.52 -15.95 -16.68
C GLY A 570 3.41 -16.27 -15.18
N SER A 571 4.44 -15.91 -14.40
CA SER A 571 4.52 -16.15 -12.94
C SER A 571 4.75 -14.83 -12.20
N PHE A 572 3.89 -13.85 -12.49
CA PHE A 572 3.85 -12.54 -11.84
C PHE A 572 2.55 -12.31 -11.07
N GLU A 573 2.64 -11.43 -10.08
CA GLU A 573 1.51 -10.83 -9.36
C GLU A 573 1.69 -9.31 -9.34
N ILE A 574 0.59 -8.60 -9.10
CA ILE A 574 0.47 -7.14 -9.01
C ILE A 574 -0.43 -6.81 -7.81
N PRO A 575 -0.31 -5.61 -7.20
CA PRO A 575 -1.23 -5.10 -6.20
C PRO A 575 -2.70 -5.34 -6.58
N GLN A 576 -3.51 -5.71 -5.59
CA GLN A 576 -4.95 -5.94 -5.72
C GLN A 576 -5.69 -4.97 -4.79
N ARG A 577 -6.89 -4.54 -5.18
CA ARG A 577 -7.77 -3.71 -4.34
C ARG A 577 -8.78 -4.61 -3.64
N LEU A 578 -9.21 -4.20 -2.45
CA LEU A 578 -10.34 -4.84 -1.76
C LEU A 578 -11.65 -4.38 -2.41
N CYS A 579 -11.88 -3.08 -2.49
CA CYS A 579 -13.13 -2.51 -2.99
C CYS A 579 -13.12 -2.35 -4.51
N SER A 580 -14.32 -2.28 -5.08
CA SER A 580 -14.54 -1.81 -6.43
C SER A 580 -14.88 -0.32 -6.41
N THR A 581 -13.96 0.55 -6.86
CA THR A 581 -14.31 1.96 -7.16
C THR A 581 -15.22 2.04 -8.36
N TYR A 582 -16.50 1.78 -8.15
CA TYR A 582 -17.54 1.96 -9.15
C TYR A 582 -18.64 2.80 -8.56
N ARG A 583 -18.23 4.03 -8.20
CA ARG A 583 -19.04 5.23 -7.98
C ARG A 583 -20.52 4.90 -7.95
N LEU A 584 -21.04 4.72 -6.74
CA LEU A 584 -22.46 4.99 -6.51
C LEU A 584 -22.66 6.48 -6.76
N LEU A 585 -22.76 6.85 -8.04
CA LEU A 585 -23.31 8.13 -8.46
C LEU A 585 -24.69 8.18 -7.82
N ASP A 586 -24.76 9.01 -6.79
CA ASP A 586 -25.85 9.04 -5.81
C ASP A 586 -27.22 8.92 -6.49
N ASP A 587 -28.10 8.12 -5.87
CA ASP A 587 -29.41 7.73 -6.39
C ASP A 587 -30.37 8.93 -6.21
N GLY A 588 -30.09 9.99 -6.99
CA GLY A 588 -30.33 11.37 -6.59
C GLY A 588 -31.78 11.75 -6.26
N ASP A 589 -31.92 12.41 -5.10
CA ASP A 589 -33.15 13.04 -4.58
C ASP A 589 -33.34 14.49 -5.11
#